data_AF-A0A399X0A6-F1
#
_entry.id   AF-A0A399X0A6-F1
#
_cell.length_a   1.000
_cell.length_b   1.000
_cell.length_c   1.000
_cell.angle_alpha   90.00
_cell.angle_beta   90.00
_cell.angle_gamma   90.00
#
_symmetry.space_group_name_H-M   'P 1'
#
loop_
_entity.id
_entity.type
_entity.pdbx_description
1 polymer ?
#
loop_
_entity_poly.entity_id
_entity_poly.type
_entity_poly.pdbx_seq_one_letter_code
_entity_poly.pdbx_strand_id
1 'polypeptide(L)'
;MVLGNRRMFSTGLTMMEALVALVIIAVLTGILTPVFLKAKRSIQVSNSVAKLRELHVALEVYRANWDAKESYSTFDSYYALALPPSGGRFSWDDLGVGQGFWESPCGRDRTIFDTGLNLVEGWVTPTYVFYDPANFGTPGDRSGNYMDYKDYLPTYRENVVTFVDPYCNPPGTSFADPTSRKRGIAMTLGGQLFNRVRVGIANRLQWFSDPPDY
;
A
#
# COMPACT_ATOMS: atom_id res chain seq x y z
N MET A 1 31.93 17.58 -54.31
CA MET A 1 31.16 16.80 -53.32
C MET A 1 31.94 15.51 -53.06
N VAL A 2 32.70 15.44 -51.96
CA VAL A 2 33.63 14.32 -51.67
C VAL A 2 32.89 13.30 -50.80
N LEU A 3 32.70 12.09 -51.32
CA LEU A 3 32.15 10.95 -50.56
C LEU A 3 33.25 10.37 -49.67
N GLY A 4 33.15 10.63 -48.37
CA GLY A 4 34.02 10.08 -47.34
C GLY A 4 33.86 8.56 -47.24
N ASN A 5 34.89 7.83 -47.65
CA ASN A 5 34.97 6.38 -47.61
C ASN A 5 35.07 5.90 -46.15
N ARG A 6 33.95 5.47 -45.55
CA ARG A 6 33.94 4.84 -44.23
C ARG A 6 34.61 3.46 -44.34
N ARG A 7 35.87 3.37 -43.91
CA ARG A 7 36.53 2.08 -43.70
C ARG A 7 35.76 1.30 -42.62
N MET A 8 34.98 0.32 -43.03
CA MET A 8 34.43 -0.70 -42.13
C MET A 8 35.61 -1.56 -41.64
N PHE A 9 36.04 -1.34 -40.41
CA PHE A 9 36.94 -2.26 -39.73
C PHE A 9 36.19 -3.57 -39.44
N SER A 10 36.31 -4.54 -40.35
CA SER A 10 35.83 -5.91 -40.11
C SER A 10 36.90 -6.73 -39.40
N THR A 11 37.19 -6.38 -38.15
CA THR A 11 37.95 -7.26 -37.25
C THR A 11 36.97 -8.27 -36.66
N GLY A 12 37.07 -9.52 -37.10
CA GLY A 12 36.25 -10.61 -36.57
C GLY A 12 36.63 -10.92 -35.13
N LEU A 13 35.63 -10.94 -34.24
CA LEU A 13 35.82 -11.31 -32.84
C LEU A 13 36.18 -12.80 -32.76
N THR A 14 37.22 -13.16 -32.02
CA THR A 14 37.56 -14.58 -31.85
C THR A 14 36.52 -15.28 -30.98
N MET A 15 36.23 -16.56 -31.23
CA MET A 15 35.24 -17.33 -30.46
C MET A 15 35.57 -17.35 -28.96
N MET A 16 36.87 -17.37 -28.62
CA MET A 16 37.35 -17.34 -27.24
C MET A 16 37.11 -15.99 -26.56
N GLU A 17 37.34 -14.89 -27.28
CA GLU A 17 37.11 -13.54 -26.77
C GLU A 17 35.63 -13.28 -26.46
N ALA A 18 34.73 -13.77 -27.31
CA ALA A 18 33.29 -13.75 -27.03
C ALA A 18 32.95 -14.54 -25.76
N LEU A 19 33.56 -15.72 -25.58
CA LEU A 19 33.29 -16.59 -24.42
C LEU A 19 33.75 -15.94 -23.12
N VAL A 20 34.97 -15.39 -23.08
CA VAL A 20 35.51 -14.72 -21.89
C VAL A 20 34.67 -13.50 -21.52
N ALA A 21 34.25 -12.70 -22.51
CA ALA A 21 33.39 -11.54 -22.27
C ALA A 21 32.05 -11.92 -21.64
N LEU A 22 31.40 -12.99 -22.14
CA LEU A 22 30.14 -13.48 -21.56
C LEU A 22 30.33 -14.00 -20.13
N VAL A 23 31.43 -14.68 -19.84
CA VAL A 23 31.76 -15.13 -18.47
C VAL A 23 31.90 -13.93 -17.53
N ILE A 24 32.62 -12.88 -17.94
CA ILE A 24 32.78 -11.67 -17.13
C ILE A 24 31.43 -11.00 -16.86
N ILE A 25 30.58 -10.85 -17.89
CA ILE A 25 29.24 -10.27 -17.74
C ILE A 25 28.37 -11.11 -16.79
N ALA A 26 28.42 -12.44 -16.90
CA ALA A 26 27.68 -13.33 -16.00
C ALA A 26 28.10 -13.17 -14.53
N VAL A 27 29.42 -13.06 -14.27
CA VAL A 27 29.94 -12.82 -12.91
C VAL A 27 29.50 -11.46 -12.37
N LEU A 28 29.62 -10.40 -13.17
CA LEU A 28 29.24 -9.04 -12.75
C LEU A 28 27.74 -8.92 -12.47
N THR A 29 26.89 -9.49 -13.34
CA THR A 29 25.44 -9.48 -13.15
C THR A 29 25.02 -10.26 -11.90
N GLY A 30 25.69 -11.36 -11.59
CA GLY A 30 25.47 -12.12 -10.35
C GLY A 30 25.69 -11.29 -9.08
N ILE A 31 26.76 -10.47 -9.04
CA ILE A 31 27.10 -9.63 -7.89
C ILE A 31 26.13 -8.44 -7.75
N LEU A 32 25.70 -7.84 -8.86
CA LEU A 32 24.84 -6.65 -8.86
C LEU A 32 23.37 -6.95 -8.51
N THR A 33 22.88 -8.15 -8.83
CA THR A 33 21.48 -8.54 -8.66
C THR A 33 20.91 -8.31 -7.24
N PRO A 34 21.54 -8.77 -6.13
CA PRO A 34 20.97 -8.59 -4.79
C PRO A 34 20.85 -7.11 -4.37
N VAL A 35 21.80 -6.27 -4.78
CA VAL A 35 21.77 -4.83 -4.48
C VAL A 35 20.65 -4.16 -5.26
N PHE A 36 20.52 -4.49 -6.55
CA PHE A 36 19.45 -3.99 -7.40
C PHE A 36 18.06 -4.34 -6.84
N LEU A 37 17.86 -5.58 -6.35
CA LEU A 37 16.59 -5.99 -5.75
C LEU A 37 16.25 -5.21 -4.48
N LYS A 38 17.24 -4.93 -3.62
CA LYS A 38 17.05 -4.09 -2.42
C LYS A 38 16.69 -2.65 -2.79
N ALA A 39 17.41 -2.07 -3.74
CA ALA A 39 17.15 -0.71 -4.23
C ALA A 39 15.75 -0.60 -4.85
N LYS A 40 15.37 -1.57 -5.71
CA LYS A 40 14.03 -1.66 -6.30
C LYS A 40 12.95 -1.66 -5.23
N ARG A 41 13.06 -2.49 -4.20
CA ARG A 41 12.10 -2.53 -3.08
C ARG A 41 12.00 -1.19 -2.35
N SER A 42 13.11 -0.50 -2.12
CA SER A 42 13.10 0.83 -1.50
C SER A 42 12.36 1.87 -2.35
N ILE A 43 12.54 1.80 -3.67
CA ILE A 43 11.82 2.68 -4.62
C ILE A 43 10.33 2.37 -4.60
N GLN A 44 9.94 1.09 -4.60
CA GLN A 44 8.54 0.68 -4.54
C GLN A 44 7.87 1.20 -3.27
N VAL A 45 8.52 1.06 -2.11
CA VAL A 45 8.03 1.63 -0.84
C VAL A 45 7.89 3.15 -0.92
N SER A 46 8.89 3.84 -1.50
CA SER A 46 8.84 5.30 -1.64
C SER A 46 7.71 5.77 -2.57
N ASN A 47 7.46 5.04 -3.66
CA ASN A 47 6.37 5.32 -4.58
C ASN A 47 5.00 5.07 -3.93
N SER A 48 4.88 4.02 -3.10
CA SER A 48 3.66 3.75 -2.34
C SER A 48 3.33 4.92 -1.41
N VAL A 49 4.34 5.40 -0.68
CA VAL A 49 4.23 6.57 0.19
C VAL A 49 3.80 7.83 -0.58
N ALA A 50 4.39 8.09 -1.74
CA ALA A 50 4.03 9.24 -2.56
C ALA A 50 2.57 9.17 -3.02
N LYS A 51 2.13 8.02 -3.54
CA LYS A 51 0.74 7.82 -3.95
C LYS A 51 -0.25 7.95 -2.79
N LEU A 52 0.10 7.49 -1.58
CA LEU A 52 -0.77 7.66 -0.40
C LEU A 52 -0.94 9.13 -0.02
N ARG A 53 0.09 9.97 -0.23
CA ARG A 53 -0.02 11.42 -0.03
C ARG A 53 -0.93 12.05 -1.07
N GLU A 54 -0.82 11.64 -2.33
CA GLU A 54 -1.72 12.11 -3.40
C GLU A 54 -3.19 11.73 -3.09
N LEU A 55 -3.43 10.52 -2.58
CA LEU A 55 -4.76 10.12 -2.10
C LEU A 55 -5.26 10.95 -0.93
N HIS A 56 -4.38 11.28 0.01
CA HIS A 56 -4.76 12.15 1.13
C HIS A 56 -5.16 13.54 0.65
N VAL A 57 -4.41 14.13 -0.28
CA VAL A 57 -4.77 15.42 -0.88
C VAL A 57 -6.13 15.35 -1.57
N ALA A 58 -6.39 14.28 -2.33
CA ALA A 58 -7.69 14.06 -2.97
C ALA A 58 -8.82 13.92 -1.93
N LEU A 59 -8.56 13.22 -0.82
CA LEU A 59 -9.48 13.09 0.31
C LEU A 59 -9.78 14.43 0.97
N GLU A 60 -8.79 15.29 1.17
CA GLU A 60 -9.00 16.63 1.75
C GLU A 60 -9.82 17.53 0.83
N VAL A 61 -9.58 17.47 -0.50
CA VAL A 61 -10.42 18.19 -1.48
C VAL A 61 -11.86 17.67 -1.44
N TYR A 62 -12.05 16.35 -1.35
CA TYR A 62 -13.37 15.76 -1.18
C TYR A 62 -14.04 16.23 0.11
N ARG A 63 -13.35 16.17 1.25
CA ARG A 63 -13.86 16.62 2.55
C ARG A 63 -14.25 18.09 2.53
N ALA A 64 -13.47 18.94 1.86
CA ALA A 64 -13.77 20.36 1.69
C ALA A 64 -15.05 20.59 0.87
N ASN A 65 -15.30 19.78 -0.16
CA ASN A 65 -16.47 19.90 -1.02
C ASN A 65 -17.77 19.36 -0.37
N TRP A 66 -17.65 18.50 0.64
CA TRP A 66 -18.78 17.87 1.34
C TRP A 66 -18.99 18.42 2.77
N ASP A 67 -18.48 19.63 3.05
CA ASP A 67 -18.65 20.32 4.34
C ASP A 67 -18.27 19.45 5.55
N ALA A 68 -17.12 18.76 5.46
CA ALA A 68 -16.62 17.91 6.54
C ALA A 68 -16.58 18.65 7.88
N LYS A 69 -17.11 18.03 8.93
CA LYS A 69 -17.07 18.49 10.31
C LYS A 69 -16.14 17.59 11.09
N GLU A 70 -15.22 18.20 11.85
CA GLU A 70 -14.38 17.51 12.82
C GLU A 70 -15.18 17.14 14.08
N SER A 71 -16.19 16.30 13.90
CA SER A 71 -16.90 15.65 15.00
C SER A 71 -16.36 14.24 15.16
N TYR A 72 -15.97 13.87 16.38
CA TYR A 72 -15.48 12.54 16.71
C TYR A 72 -16.32 11.85 17.79
N SER A 73 -17.44 12.45 18.20
CA SER A 73 -18.15 12.10 19.44
C SER A 73 -19.23 11.03 19.30
N THR A 74 -19.71 10.77 18.09
CA THR A 74 -20.86 9.88 17.82
C THR A 74 -20.59 8.94 16.65
N PHE A 75 -21.32 7.83 16.54
CA PHE A 75 -21.21 6.94 15.36
C PHE A 75 -21.55 7.65 14.04
N ASP A 76 -22.49 8.60 14.07
CA ASP A 76 -22.83 9.48 12.94
C ASP A 76 -21.67 10.39 12.50
N SER A 77 -20.59 10.45 13.30
CA SER A 77 -19.37 11.15 12.95
C SER A 77 -18.73 10.63 11.67
N TYR A 78 -18.96 9.38 11.26
CA TYR A 78 -18.46 8.90 9.97
C TYR A 78 -18.95 9.76 8.79
N TYR A 79 -20.26 10.04 8.75
CA TYR A 79 -20.85 10.92 7.75
C TYR A 79 -20.44 12.38 7.99
N ALA A 80 -20.27 12.79 9.25
CA ALA A 80 -19.79 14.12 9.58
C ALA A 80 -18.35 14.36 9.09
N LEU A 81 -17.50 13.34 9.08
CA LEU A 81 -16.12 13.41 8.59
C LEU A 81 -16.04 13.46 7.05
N ALA A 82 -17.18 13.44 6.34
CA ALA A 82 -17.25 13.44 4.88
C ALA A 82 -16.26 12.44 4.26
N LEU A 83 -16.24 11.22 4.79
CA LEU A 83 -15.52 10.12 4.17
C LEU A 83 -16.38 9.55 3.02
N PRO A 84 -15.78 9.09 1.91
CA PRO A 84 -16.53 8.49 0.81
C PRO A 84 -17.42 7.35 1.30
N PRO A 85 -18.68 7.23 0.85
CA PRO A 85 -19.70 6.38 1.46
C PRO A 85 -19.31 4.89 1.51
N SER A 86 -19.62 4.23 2.64
CA SER A 86 -19.23 2.84 2.97
C SER A 86 -20.15 1.74 2.41
N GLY A 87 -21.24 2.09 1.73
CA GLY A 87 -22.26 1.12 1.30
C GLY A 87 -22.18 0.66 -0.16
N GLY A 88 -21.14 1.05 -0.90
CA GLY A 88 -20.99 0.76 -2.32
C GLY A 88 -19.56 0.35 -2.71
N ARG A 89 -19.37 -0.02 -3.98
CA ARG A 89 -18.01 -0.10 -4.55
C ARG A 89 -17.43 1.30 -4.53
N PHE A 90 -16.52 1.57 -3.59
CA PHE A 90 -15.68 2.78 -3.62
C PHE A 90 -15.21 3.01 -5.05
N SER A 91 -15.56 4.17 -5.61
CA SER A 91 -14.96 4.58 -6.86
C SER A 91 -13.87 5.59 -6.58
N TRP A 92 -12.72 5.41 -7.21
CA TRP A 92 -11.67 6.44 -7.25
C TRP A 92 -12.23 7.75 -7.81
N ASP A 93 -13.23 7.68 -8.69
CA ASP A 93 -13.93 8.83 -9.24
C ASP A 93 -14.61 9.69 -8.17
N ASP A 94 -14.99 9.12 -7.02
CA ASP A 94 -15.58 9.87 -5.89
C ASP A 94 -14.56 10.85 -5.29
N LEU A 95 -13.27 10.49 -5.29
CA LEU A 95 -12.16 11.36 -4.90
C LEU A 95 -11.64 12.22 -6.06
N GLY A 96 -12.27 12.16 -7.24
CA GLY A 96 -11.80 12.83 -8.44
C GLY A 96 -10.49 12.28 -9.00
N VAL A 97 -10.11 11.05 -8.63
CA VAL A 97 -8.93 10.36 -9.18
C VAL A 97 -9.36 9.24 -10.13
N GLY A 98 -8.64 9.06 -11.24
CA GLY A 98 -9.07 8.11 -12.28
C GLY A 98 -9.05 6.64 -11.82
N GLN A 99 -9.90 5.80 -12.43
CA GLN A 99 -9.83 4.35 -12.24
C GLN A 99 -8.42 3.82 -12.60
N GLY A 100 -7.79 3.11 -11.67
CA GLY A 100 -6.41 2.64 -11.80
C GLY A 100 -5.36 3.60 -11.25
N PHE A 101 -5.76 4.72 -10.63
CA PHE A 101 -4.86 5.59 -9.89
C PHE A 101 -4.00 4.79 -8.90
N TRP A 102 -4.66 3.88 -8.17
CA TRP A 102 -3.97 2.98 -7.27
C TRP A 102 -3.72 1.60 -7.89
N GLU A 103 -2.44 1.32 -8.03
CA GLU A 103 -1.89 -0.03 -8.05
C GLU A 103 -0.66 0.01 -7.14
N SER A 104 -0.57 -0.92 -6.18
CA SER A 104 0.55 -0.91 -5.24
C SER A 104 1.86 -1.08 -6.02
N PRO A 105 2.83 -0.15 -5.86
CA PRO A 105 4.13 -0.28 -6.51
C PRO A 105 4.92 -1.52 -6.06
N CYS A 106 4.56 -2.10 -4.90
CA CYS A 106 5.16 -3.32 -4.37
C CYS A 106 4.66 -4.60 -5.08
N GLY A 107 3.62 -4.49 -5.91
CA GLY A 107 3.06 -5.59 -6.69
C GLY A 107 1.82 -6.19 -6.05
N ARG A 108 1.32 -7.26 -6.65
CA ARG A 108 0.15 -8.00 -6.17
C ARG A 108 0.63 -9.28 -5.47
N ASP A 109 0.11 -9.54 -4.28
CA ASP A 109 0.32 -10.80 -3.57
C ASP A 109 -1.00 -11.26 -2.97
N ARG A 110 -1.49 -12.41 -3.45
CA ARG A 110 -2.76 -13.00 -3.03
C ARG A 110 -2.70 -13.56 -1.61
N THR A 111 -1.51 -13.94 -1.15
CA THR A 111 -1.33 -14.57 0.17
C THR A 111 -1.56 -13.59 1.32
N ILE A 112 -1.56 -12.29 1.02
CA ILE A 112 -1.96 -11.22 1.96
C ILE A 112 -3.46 -11.35 2.33
N PHE A 113 -4.29 -11.98 1.47
CA PHE A 113 -5.76 -11.99 1.55
C PHE A 113 -6.40 -13.24 2.14
N ASP A 114 -5.64 -14.17 2.69
CA ASP A 114 -6.18 -15.30 3.46
C ASP A 114 -6.82 -14.87 4.81
N THR A 115 -7.32 -13.62 4.87
CA THR A 115 -7.68 -12.88 6.08
C THR A 115 -9.14 -12.41 6.10
N GLY A 116 -9.97 -12.82 5.12
CA GLY A 116 -11.40 -12.50 5.08
C GLY A 116 -11.73 -11.05 4.72
N LEU A 117 -10.73 -10.27 4.31
CA LEU A 117 -10.94 -8.92 3.80
C LEU A 117 -11.27 -9.00 2.30
N ASN A 118 -12.31 -8.28 1.85
CA ASN A 118 -12.64 -8.11 0.43
C ASN A 118 -11.62 -7.18 -0.26
N LEU A 119 -10.33 -7.49 -0.16
CA LEU A 119 -9.27 -6.75 -0.84
C LEU A 119 -9.21 -7.21 -2.29
N VAL A 120 -9.48 -6.29 -3.21
CA VAL A 120 -9.20 -6.54 -4.63
C VAL A 120 -7.68 -6.51 -4.80
N GLU A 121 -7.11 -7.53 -5.44
CA GLU A 121 -5.66 -7.67 -5.65
C GLU A 121 -5.02 -6.42 -6.27
N GLY A 122 -4.08 -5.80 -5.54
CA GLY A 122 -3.30 -4.63 -5.94
C GLY A 122 -3.87 -3.28 -5.53
N TRP A 123 -5.05 -3.22 -4.90
CA TRP A 123 -5.74 -1.97 -4.57
C TRP A 123 -5.48 -1.53 -3.12
N VAL A 124 -5.30 -0.22 -2.90
CA VAL A 124 -5.38 0.39 -1.56
C VAL A 124 -6.80 0.19 -1.08
N THR A 125 -6.96 -0.25 0.16
CA THR A 125 -8.25 -0.14 0.81
C THR A 125 -8.40 1.23 1.41
N PRO A 126 -9.46 1.95 1.01
CA PRO A 126 -10.05 2.87 1.96
C PRO A 126 -10.39 2.07 3.21
N THR A 127 -9.99 2.54 4.36
CA THR A 127 -10.17 1.78 5.60
C THR A 127 -11.64 1.59 5.98
N TYR A 128 -12.55 2.31 5.35
CA TYR A 128 -13.97 2.05 5.52
C TYR A 128 -14.45 0.75 4.85
N VAL A 129 -13.66 0.12 3.95
CA VAL A 129 -13.94 -1.26 3.47
C VAL A 129 -13.68 -2.29 4.58
N PHE A 130 -12.91 -1.93 5.61
CA PHE A 130 -12.89 -2.72 6.86
C PHE A 130 -14.22 -2.61 7.62
N TYR A 131 -15.12 -1.68 7.25
CA TYR A 131 -16.33 -1.31 7.99
C TYR A 131 -17.51 -0.93 7.08
N ASP A 132 -18.08 -1.94 6.43
CA ASP A 132 -19.50 -1.88 6.12
C ASP A 132 -20.27 -2.32 7.39
N PRO A 133 -21.04 -1.44 8.04
CA PRO A 133 -21.87 -1.83 9.19
C PRO A 133 -22.90 -2.92 8.86
N ALA A 134 -23.23 -3.16 7.58
CA ALA A 134 -24.08 -4.27 7.14
C ALA A 134 -23.35 -5.64 7.09
N ASN A 135 -22.01 -5.65 7.00
CA ASN A 135 -21.20 -6.87 7.01
C ASN A 135 -20.68 -7.26 8.40
N PHE A 136 -20.82 -6.39 9.40
CA PHE A 136 -20.68 -6.79 10.80
C PHE A 136 -21.97 -7.48 11.23
N GLY A 137 -21.97 -8.80 11.02
CA GLY A 137 -22.94 -9.70 11.59
C GLY A 137 -23.17 -9.39 13.07
N THR A 138 -24.42 -9.62 13.49
CA THR A 138 -24.93 -9.61 14.86
C THR A 138 -23.85 -9.68 15.96
N PRO A 139 -23.97 -8.89 17.06
CA PRO A 139 -23.08 -8.96 18.21
C PRO A 139 -22.84 -10.42 18.63
N GLY A 140 -21.66 -10.97 18.35
CA GLY A 140 -21.34 -12.36 18.69
C GLY A 140 -20.52 -13.18 17.68
N ASP A 141 -20.12 -12.64 16.51
CA ASP A 141 -19.28 -13.41 15.60
C ASP A 141 -17.81 -13.54 16.08
N ARG A 142 -17.28 -14.76 15.96
CA ARG A 142 -16.26 -15.41 16.79
C ARG A 142 -14.83 -15.18 16.29
N SER A 143 -14.30 -13.96 16.37
CA SER A 143 -12.86 -13.75 16.08
C SER A 143 -12.13 -12.71 16.95
N GLY A 144 -12.67 -12.37 18.12
CA GLY A 144 -11.91 -11.77 19.23
C GLY A 144 -11.17 -10.46 18.94
N ASN A 145 -11.74 -9.35 19.41
CA ASN A 145 -11.11 -8.03 19.59
C ASN A 145 -10.79 -7.23 18.31
N TYR A 146 -11.74 -7.10 17.39
CA TYR A 146 -11.79 -5.91 16.53
C TYR A 146 -12.46 -4.79 17.34
N MET A 147 -11.82 -3.62 17.43
CA MET A 147 -12.48 -2.44 17.99
C MET A 147 -13.58 -2.04 17.02
N ASP A 148 -14.78 -1.82 17.52
CA ASP A 148 -15.87 -1.30 16.71
C ASP A 148 -15.45 0.08 16.18
N TYR A 149 -15.74 0.40 14.92
CA TYR A 149 -15.35 1.67 14.33
C TYR A 149 -15.92 2.86 15.12
N LYS A 150 -17.09 2.67 15.74
CA LYS A 150 -17.71 3.64 16.66
C LYS A 150 -16.80 3.99 17.85
N ASP A 151 -15.96 3.06 18.29
CA ASP A 151 -15.02 3.22 19.39
C ASP A 151 -13.63 3.66 18.86
N TYR A 152 -13.30 3.29 17.63
CA TYR A 152 -12.05 3.64 16.96
C TYR A 152 -11.95 5.14 16.65
N LEU A 153 -12.98 5.73 16.05
CA LEU A 153 -13.02 7.16 15.72
C LEU A 153 -12.75 8.08 16.93
N PRO A 154 -13.50 7.99 18.06
CA PRO A 154 -13.26 8.87 19.21
C PRO A 154 -11.90 8.64 19.86
N THR A 155 -11.38 7.41 19.79
CA THR A 155 -10.10 7.01 20.40
C THR A 155 -8.92 7.60 19.64
N TYR A 156 -8.88 7.47 18.31
CA TYR A 156 -7.72 7.84 17.51
C TYR A 156 -7.84 9.19 16.81
N ARG A 157 -9.06 9.73 16.60
CA ARG A 157 -9.32 11.06 16.01
C ARG A 157 -8.55 11.27 14.69
N GLU A 158 -7.63 12.23 14.64
CA GLU A 158 -6.77 12.49 13.46
C GLU A 158 -5.85 11.32 13.09
N ASN A 159 -5.60 10.38 14.02
CA ASN A 159 -4.80 9.18 13.80
C ASN A 159 -5.62 7.98 13.28
N VAL A 160 -6.89 8.20 12.94
CA VAL A 160 -7.72 7.23 12.21
C VAL A 160 -7.05 6.94 10.88
N VAL A 161 -6.73 5.68 10.61
CA VAL A 161 -6.16 5.29 9.33
C VAL A 161 -7.23 5.43 8.26
N THR A 162 -6.91 6.04 7.11
CA THR A 162 -7.81 6.26 5.96
C THR A 162 -7.44 5.41 4.75
N PHE A 163 -6.14 5.23 4.49
CA PHE A 163 -5.63 4.42 3.39
C PHE A 163 -4.50 3.50 3.86
N VAL A 164 -4.46 2.27 3.34
CA VAL A 164 -3.41 1.29 3.66
C VAL A 164 -2.90 0.64 2.38
N ASP A 165 -1.57 0.57 2.24
CA ASP A 165 -0.88 -0.32 1.31
C ASP A 165 -0.34 -1.55 2.05
N PRO A 166 -1.00 -2.72 1.93
CA PRO A 166 -0.55 -3.94 2.56
C PRO A 166 0.52 -4.70 1.77
N TYR A 167 0.80 -4.33 0.52
CA TYR A 167 1.53 -5.19 -0.44
C TYR A 167 3.05 -5.11 -0.33
N CYS A 168 3.59 -4.16 0.43
CA CYS A 168 5.04 -4.02 0.62
C CYS A 168 5.63 -5.05 1.61
N ASN A 169 5.20 -6.31 1.49
CA ASN A 169 5.61 -7.45 2.29
C ASN A 169 6.20 -8.56 1.41
N PRO A 170 7.04 -9.45 1.96
CA PRO A 170 7.49 -10.64 1.23
C PRO A 170 6.31 -11.53 0.81
N PRO A 171 6.39 -12.22 -0.34
CA PRO A 171 5.40 -13.21 -0.74
C PRO A 171 5.15 -14.26 0.34
N GLY A 172 3.88 -14.58 0.61
CA GLY A 172 3.47 -15.53 1.65
C GLY A 172 3.16 -14.89 3.01
N THR A 173 3.23 -13.56 3.11
CA THR A 173 2.98 -12.86 4.37
C THR A 173 1.47 -12.64 4.59
N SER A 174 0.84 -13.46 5.42
CA SER A 174 -0.57 -13.26 5.80
C SER A 174 -0.72 -12.14 6.83
N PHE A 175 -1.63 -11.20 6.61
CA PHE A 175 -1.92 -10.10 7.56
C PHE A 175 -2.58 -10.58 8.86
N ALA A 176 -3.18 -11.78 8.87
CA ALA A 176 -3.81 -12.36 10.05
C ALA A 176 -2.83 -13.16 10.93
N ASP A 177 -1.66 -13.54 10.40
CA ASP A 177 -0.70 -14.31 11.17
C ASP A 177 -0.11 -13.46 12.31
N PRO A 178 -0.27 -13.81 13.59
CA PRO A 178 0.26 -13.00 14.70
C PRO A 178 1.78 -13.05 14.80
N THR A 179 2.45 -14.02 14.17
CA THR A 179 3.88 -14.30 14.38
C THR A 179 4.79 -13.68 13.31
N SER A 180 4.30 -13.47 12.09
CA SER A 180 5.11 -12.86 11.03
C SER A 180 5.35 -11.38 11.24
N ARG A 181 6.56 -10.95 10.88
CA ARG A 181 6.93 -9.54 10.80
C ARG A 181 6.38 -8.93 9.51
N LYS A 182 5.62 -7.85 9.64
CA LYS A 182 4.94 -7.19 8.53
C LYS A 182 5.32 -5.72 8.44
N ARG A 183 5.37 -5.21 7.23
CA ARG A 183 5.39 -3.79 6.93
C ARG A 183 3.96 -3.32 6.68
N GLY A 184 3.53 -2.29 7.38
CA GLY A 184 2.32 -1.57 7.03
C GLY A 184 2.67 -0.15 6.64
N ILE A 185 2.19 0.25 5.48
CA ILE A 185 2.25 1.63 5.02
C ILE A 185 0.83 2.15 5.03
N ALA A 186 0.59 3.21 5.78
CA ALA A 186 -0.74 3.71 6.03
C ALA A 186 -0.74 5.23 6.10
N MET A 187 -1.87 5.83 5.78
CA MET A 187 -2.11 7.25 5.89
C MET A 187 -3.24 7.48 6.89
N THR A 188 -3.09 8.48 7.75
CA THR A 188 -4.16 8.87 8.68
C THR A 188 -5.06 9.95 8.10
N LEU A 189 -6.15 10.20 8.81
CA LEU A 189 -7.07 11.29 8.52
C LEU A 189 -6.38 12.65 8.61
N GLY A 190 -5.52 12.87 9.61
CA GLY A 190 -4.72 14.08 9.75
C GLY A 190 -3.53 14.17 8.78
N GLY A 191 -3.41 13.26 7.81
CA GLY A 191 -2.34 13.29 6.81
C GLY A 191 -0.99 12.76 7.29
N GLN A 192 -0.95 12.11 8.46
CA GLN A 192 0.26 11.46 8.95
C GLN A 192 0.48 10.14 8.20
N LEU A 193 1.70 9.97 7.68
CA LEU A 193 2.12 8.72 7.07
C LEU A 193 2.80 7.82 8.10
N PHE A 194 2.32 6.58 8.21
CA PHE A 194 3.01 5.50 8.92
C PHE A 194 3.69 4.57 7.93
N ASN A 195 4.97 4.27 8.16
CA ASN A 195 5.70 3.20 7.47
C ASN A 195 6.43 2.40 8.55
N ARG A 196 5.78 1.37 9.07
CA ARG A 196 6.26 0.62 10.22
C ARG A 196 6.40 -0.85 9.93
N VAL A 197 7.39 -1.46 10.58
CA VAL A 197 7.63 -2.90 10.51
C VAL A 197 7.48 -3.47 11.92
N ARG A 198 6.46 -4.30 12.14
CA ARG A 198 6.20 -4.92 13.45
C ARG A 198 5.57 -6.30 13.30
N VAL A 199 5.58 -7.06 14.38
CA VAL A 199 4.93 -8.38 14.48
C VAL A 199 3.45 -8.17 14.87
N GLY A 200 2.62 -9.18 14.71
CA GLY A 200 1.20 -9.14 15.08
C GLY A 200 0.24 -9.09 13.89
N ILE A 201 -1.03 -8.95 14.22
CA ILE A 201 -2.16 -9.11 13.30
C ILE A 201 -2.45 -7.76 12.63
N ALA A 202 -1.97 -7.57 11.40
CA ALA A 202 -2.04 -6.32 10.65
C ALA A 202 -3.39 -6.06 9.96
N ASN A 203 -4.34 -7.00 10.04
CA ASN A 203 -5.73 -6.75 9.63
C ASN A 203 -6.53 -5.92 10.67
N ARG A 204 -5.93 -5.61 11.83
CA ARG A 204 -6.52 -4.76 12.87
C ARG A 204 -6.14 -3.30 12.64
N LEU A 205 -7.08 -2.36 12.65
CA LEU A 205 -6.76 -0.93 12.48
C LEU A 205 -5.91 -0.38 13.63
N GLN A 206 -6.06 -0.92 14.83
CA GLN A 206 -5.17 -0.59 15.96
C GLN A 206 -3.74 -1.03 15.65
N TRP A 207 -3.55 -2.02 14.76
CA TRP A 207 -2.23 -2.32 14.24
C TRP A 207 -1.61 -1.18 13.44
N PHE A 208 -2.45 -0.29 12.92
CA PHE A 208 -2.26 1.04 12.33
C PHE A 208 -1.87 2.17 13.28
N SER A 209 -2.62 2.25 14.36
CA SER A 209 -2.67 3.47 15.18
C SER A 209 -2.07 3.33 16.57
N ASP A 210 -1.90 2.10 17.07
CA ASP A 210 -1.27 1.89 18.36
C ASP A 210 0.19 2.37 18.34
N PRO A 211 0.69 2.89 19.48
CA PRO A 211 2.10 3.16 19.64
C PRO A 211 2.92 1.88 19.42
N PRO A 212 4.21 2.00 19.05
CA PRO A 212 5.08 0.83 18.96
C PRO A 212 5.26 0.18 20.33
N ASP A 213 5.21 -1.15 20.36
CA ASP A 213 5.58 -1.93 21.55
C ASP A 213 7.10 -1.76 21.76
N TYR A 214 7.49 -1.09 22.85
CA TYR A 214 8.90 -0.89 23.24
C TYR A 214 9.45 -2.08 24.02
#